data_AF-A0A4Y2THZ9-F1
#
_entry.id   AF-A0A4Y2THZ9-F1
#
_cell.length_a   1.000
_cell.length_b   1.000
_cell.length_c   1.000
_cell.angle_alpha   90.00
_cell.angle_beta   90.00
_cell.angle_gamma   90.00
#
_symmetry.space_group_name_H-M   'P 1'
#
loop_
_entity.id
_entity.type
_entity.pdbx_description
1 polymer ?
#
loop_
_entity_poly.entity_id
_entity_poly.type
_entity_poly.pdbx_seq_one_letter_code
_entity_poly.pdbx_strand_id
1 'polypeptide(L)'
;MEKKLSDLESLPDLFSDTGNEIDFVHSTSRESSDDSFIQSLRIQERDQTPKKAKKIVANPMKWKCNARKIALQTGKSYISKRRKNVPERRVKTLINCNLQCEFKCGATISDTGHSDIHDSYYSLGTATVKRHFLISTPCLLLTAKPKRLRTEQRVEAEDDDWMEDEDEADNEKEK
;
A
#
# COMPACT_ATOMS: atom_id res chain seq x y z
N MET A 1 -37.95 13.59 -19.00
CA MET A 1 -38.25 13.60 -17.54
C MET A 1 -37.01 14.08 -16.83
N GLU A 2 -36.93 15.39 -16.65
CA GLU A 2 -35.81 16.08 -15.99
C GLU A 2 -36.07 16.05 -14.48
N LYS A 3 -35.15 15.48 -13.70
CA LYS A 3 -35.21 15.57 -12.24
C LYS A 3 -34.27 16.69 -11.79
N LYS A 4 -34.87 17.73 -11.22
CA LYS A 4 -34.23 18.92 -10.68
C LYS A 4 -33.38 18.58 -9.44
N LEU A 5 -32.22 19.22 -9.38
CA LEU A 5 -31.35 19.38 -8.22
C LEU A 5 -31.91 20.48 -7.32
N SER A 6 -32.28 20.12 -6.09
CA SER A 6 -32.33 21.04 -4.95
C SER A 6 -32.49 20.19 -3.69
N ASP A 7 -31.52 20.26 -2.79
CA ASP A 7 -31.75 20.74 -1.42
C ASP A 7 -30.47 20.58 -0.60
N LEU A 8 -29.90 21.75 -0.30
CA LEU A 8 -28.88 21.96 0.71
C LEU A 8 -29.58 21.94 2.06
N GLU A 9 -29.16 21.07 2.96
CA GLU A 9 -29.42 21.27 4.38
C GLU A 9 -28.10 21.36 5.13
N SER A 10 -28.00 22.47 5.84
CA SER A 10 -26.84 23.09 6.46
C SER A 10 -26.56 22.40 7.79
N LEU A 11 -25.35 21.87 7.98
CA LEU A 11 -24.91 21.39 9.30
C LEU A 11 -24.21 22.52 10.07
N PRO A 12 -24.54 22.73 11.36
CA PRO A 12 -23.87 23.73 12.18
C PRO A 12 -22.44 23.30 12.57
N ASP A 13 -21.54 24.27 12.51
CA ASP A 13 -20.11 24.16 12.82
C ASP A 13 -19.91 24.07 14.34
N LEU A 14 -19.48 22.90 14.81
CA LEU A 14 -19.46 22.52 16.24
C LEU A 14 -18.08 22.68 16.89
N PHE A 15 -17.20 23.51 16.33
CA PHE A 15 -15.85 23.72 16.86
C PHE A 15 -15.55 25.20 17.07
N SER A 16 -16.33 25.84 17.93
CA SER A 16 -15.87 27.04 18.63
C SER A 16 -15.61 26.68 20.09
N ASP A 17 -14.36 26.90 20.48
CA ASP A 17 -13.88 27.28 21.80
C ASP A 17 -13.08 26.23 22.61
N THR A 18 -11.78 26.52 22.74
CA THR A 18 -11.09 26.51 24.02
C THR A 18 -9.81 27.31 23.84
N GLY A 19 -9.92 28.60 24.16
CA GLY A 19 -8.77 29.48 24.36
C GLY A 19 -7.83 28.89 25.40
N ASN A 20 -6.64 28.49 24.96
CA ASN A 20 -5.55 28.10 25.84
C ASN A 20 -4.83 29.38 26.27
N GLU A 21 -5.34 30.00 27.34
CA GLU A 21 -4.69 31.09 28.06
C GLU A 21 -3.46 30.49 28.77
N ILE A 22 -2.28 30.69 28.16
CA ILE A 22 -1.00 30.33 28.78
C ILE A 22 -0.53 31.53 29.61
N ASP A 23 -0.72 31.44 30.92
CA ASP A 23 -0.15 32.39 31.87
C ASP A 23 1.37 32.33 31.84
N PHE A 24 1.96 33.33 31.20
CA PHE A 24 3.40 33.48 31.07
C PHE A 24 3.97 34.11 32.34
N VAL A 25 4.44 33.25 33.24
CA VAL A 25 5.21 33.65 34.42
C VAL A 25 6.56 34.22 33.97
N HIS A 26 6.75 35.52 34.17
CA HIS A 26 8.06 36.14 34.12
C HIS A 26 8.40 36.78 35.46
N SER A 27 9.01 35.97 36.32
CA SER A 27 9.86 36.46 37.39
C SER A 27 11.30 36.47 36.89
N THR A 28 11.84 37.65 36.57
CA THR A 28 13.29 37.86 36.71
C THR A 28 13.56 39.22 37.34
N SER A 29 14.41 39.13 38.36
CA SER A 29 14.86 40.19 39.25
C SER A 29 15.71 41.22 38.51
N ARG A 30 15.69 42.40 39.10
CA ARG A 30 16.29 43.66 38.70
C ARG A 30 17.83 43.65 38.85
N GLU A 31 18.45 44.45 37.98
CA GLU A 31 19.79 45.11 38.05
C GLU A 31 21.03 44.37 37.52
N SER A 32 21.54 44.82 36.37
CA SER A 32 22.97 45.14 36.18
C SER A 32 23.20 45.92 34.87
N SER A 33 24.13 46.88 34.97
CA SER A 33 24.51 47.94 34.03
C SER A 33 25.14 47.45 32.71
N ASP A 34 25.02 48.31 31.70
CA ASP A 34 25.77 48.41 30.43
C ASP A 34 25.63 47.30 29.39
N ASP A 35 24.72 47.47 28.43
CA ASP A 35 24.85 46.80 27.12
C ASP A 35 24.12 47.54 25.98
N SER A 36 24.58 48.75 25.66
CA SER A 36 24.11 49.54 24.52
C SER A 36 24.53 48.96 23.15
N PHE A 37 25.39 47.93 23.14
CA PHE A 37 25.87 47.26 21.92
C PHE A 37 24.85 46.25 21.35
N ILE A 38 24.13 45.54 22.22
CA ILE A 38 23.17 44.49 21.82
C ILE A 38 21.91 45.07 21.14
N GLN A 39 21.63 46.37 21.34
CA GLN A 39 20.43 46.99 20.79
C GLN A 39 20.53 47.27 19.28
N SER A 40 21.74 47.45 18.75
CA SER A 40 21.95 47.72 17.31
C SER A 40 21.83 46.48 16.42
N LEU A 41 22.09 45.28 16.95
CA LEU A 41 21.93 44.01 16.21
C LEU A 41 20.46 43.55 16.09
N ARG A 42 19.54 44.04 16.94
CA ARG A 42 18.12 43.70 16.87
C ARG A 42 17.30 44.49 15.84
N ILE A 43 17.86 45.55 15.26
CA ILE A 43 17.12 46.47 14.39
C ILE A 43 17.16 46.04 12.91
N GLN A 44 18.06 45.13 12.50
CA GLN A 44 18.15 44.65 11.11
C GLN A 44 17.25 43.45 10.76
N GLU A 45 16.44 42.96 11.70
CA GLU A 45 15.65 41.73 11.50
C GLU A 45 14.14 41.98 11.62
N ARG A 46 13.60 42.96 10.87
CA ARG A 46 12.16 43.31 10.97
C ARG A 46 11.32 43.32 9.70
N ASP A 47 11.84 42.89 8.55
CA ASP A 47 11.04 42.81 7.31
C ASP A 47 10.80 41.38 6.79
N GLN A 48 10.99 40.36 7.62
CA GLN A 48 10.48 39.02 7.32
C GLN A 48 9.14 38.80 8.02
N THR A 49 8.09 39.43 7.49
CA THR A 49 6.73 39.01 7.84
C THR A 49 6.61 37.50 7.56
N PRO A 50 6.17 36.67 8.52
CA PRO A 50 6.06 35.24 8.30
C PRO A 50 5.09 35.01 7.15
N LYS A 51 5.62 34.50 6.02
CA LYS A 51 4.81 34.17 4.85
C LYS A 51 3.76 33.17 5.30
N LYS A 52 2.48 33.52 5.16
CA LYS A 52 1.36 32.66 5.49
C LYS A 52 1.58 31.29 4.85
N ALA A 53 1.47 30.23 5.66
CA ALA A 53 1.65 28.87 5.18
C ALA A 53 0.68 28.61 4.02
N LYS A 54 1.21 28.19 2.87
CA LYS A 54 0.37 27.85 1.71
C LYS A 54 -0.47 26.63 2.06
N LYS A 55 -1.77 26.70 1.83
CA LYS A 55 -2.68 25.55 1.96
C LYS A 55 -2.22 24.46 0.99
N ILE A 56 -1.77 23.32 1.53
CA ILE A 56 -1.36 22.18 0.71
C ILE A 56 -2.62 21.41 0.30
N VAL A 57 -2.91 21.40 -1.00
CA VAL A 57 -3.97 20.55 -1.56
C VAL A 57 -3.42 19.14 -1.75
N ALA A 58 -4.05 18.16 -1.14
CA ALA A 58 -3.66 16.76 -1.28
C ALA A 58 -3.89 16.28 -2.73
N ASN A 59 -2.88 15.64 -3.33
CA ASN A 59 -3.00 15.00 -4.64
C ASN A 59 -2.90 13.47 -4.48
N PRO A 60 -4.01 12.73 -4.60
CA PRO A 60 -4.02 11.28 -4.48
C PRO A 60 -3.11 10.55 -5.46
N MET A 61 -2.87 11.09 -6.66
CA MET A 61 -2.01 10.44 -7.67
C MET A 61 -0.54 10.39 -7.24
N LYS A 62 -0.11 11.37 -6.44
CA LYS A 62 1.24 11.44 -5.89
C LYS A 62 1.43 10.58 -4.66
N TRP A 63 0.36 9.98 -4.12
CA TRP A 63 0.49 9.10 -2.97
C TRP A 63 1.29 7.85 -3.34
N LYS A 64 2.26 7.49 -2.51
CA LYS A 64 3.15 6.32 -2.73
C LYS A 64 2.36 5.03 -2.94
N CYS A 65 1.20 4.87 -2.33
CA CYS A 65 0.31 3.72 -2.55
C CYS A 65 -0.25 3.71 -3.98
N ASN A 66 -0.78 4.84 -4.45
CA ASN A 66 -1.40 4.98 -5.76
C ASN A 66 -0.37 4.92 -6.88
N ALA A 67 0.76 5.62 -6.73
CA ALA A 67 1.87 5.54 -7.69
C ALA A 67 2.36 4.09 -7.88
N ARG A 68 2.50 3.33 -6.79
CA ARG A 68 2.84 1.89 -6.88
C ARG A 68 1.75 1.06 -7.51
N LYS A 69 0.48 1.33 -7.21
CA LYS A 69 -0.65 0.64 -7.83
C LYS A 69 -0.64 0.87 -9.34
N ILE A 70 -0.42 2.10 -9.79
CA ILE A 70 -0.33 2.47 -11.20
C ILE A 70 0.86 1.77 -11.87
N ALA A 71 2.05 1.80 -11.25
CA ALA A 71 3.22 1.09 -11.78
C ALA A 71 2.98 -0.42 -11.89
N LEU A 72 2.35 -1.03 -10.88
CA LEU A 72 1.98 -2.45 -10.91
C LEU A 72 0.99 -2.76 -12.04
N GLN A 73 -0.03 -1.92 -12.25
CA GLN A 73 -0.99 -2.11 -13.34
C GLN A 73 -0.34 -1.92 -14.71
N THR A 74 0.54 -0.94 -14.87
CA THR A 74 1.24 -0.66 -16.13
C THR A 74 2.44 -1.56 -16.39
N GLY A 75 2.82 -2.40 -15.43
CA GLY A 75 3.98 -3.30 -15.55
C GLY A 75 5.33 -2.61 -15.37
N LYS A 76 5.38 -1.31 -15.09
CA LYS A 76 6.62 -0.54 -14.92
C LYS A 76 7.38 -0.93 -13.66
N SER A 77 8.68 -0.66 -13.66
CA SER A 77 9.50 -0.84 -12.46
C SER A 77 9.04 0.07 -11.32
N TYR A 78 9.13 -0.41 -10.08
CA TYR A 78 8.74 0.37 -8.89
C TYR A 78 9.45 -0.09 -7.62
N ILE A 79 9.44 0.76 -6.61
CA ILE A 79 9.98 0.43 -5.29
C ILE A 79 8.87 -0.15 -4.41
N SER A 80 9.05 -1.37 -3.94
CA SER A 80 8.10 -2.06 -3.06
C SER A 80 7.96 -1.37 -1.69
N LYS A 81 6.95 -1.78 -0.90
CA LYS A 81 6.83 -1.34 0.51
C LYS A 81 8.09 -1.65 1.32
N ARG A 82 8.79 -2.74 0.99
CA ARG A 82 10.04 -3.19 1.60
C ARG A 82 11.29 -2.49 1.04
N ARG A 83 11.13 -1.40 0.28
CA ARG A 83 12.21 -0.63 -0.38
C ARG A 83 13.04 -1.41 -1.42
N LYS A 84 12.64 -2.63 -1.77
CA LYS A 84 13.25 -3.40 -2.86
C LYS A 84 12.75 -2.91 -4.22
N ASN A 85 13.64 -2.82 -5.20
CA ASN A 85 13.29 -2.55 -6.59
C ASN A 85 12.59 -3.77 -7.20
N VAL A 86 11.43 -3.55 -7.79
CA VAL A 86 10.71 -4.53 -8.62
C VAL A 86 10.95 -4.10 -10.07
N PRO A 87 11.58 -4.95 -10.89
CA PRO A 87 11.87 -4.61 -12.28
C PRO A 87 10.60 -4.54 -13.12
N GLU A 88 10.72 -3.90 -14.27
CA GLU A 88 9.68 -3.84 -15.28
C GLU A 88 9.31 -5.24 -15.79
N ARG A 89 8.02 -5.43 -16.05
CA ARG A 89 7.47 -6.64 -16.65
C ARG A 89 7.88 -6.68 -18.11
N ARG A 90 8.38 -7.84 -18.51
CA ARG A 90 8.80 -8.14 -19.87
C ARG A 90 8.37 -9.56 -20.19
N VAL A 91 8.15 -9.85 -21.46
CA VAL A 91 7.99 -11.22 -21.95
C VAL A 91 9.26 -11.99 -21.57
N LYS A 92 9.08 -13.14 -20.92
CA LYS A 92 10.15 -14.06 -20.56
C LYS A 92 9.83 -15.41 -21.15
N THR A 93 10.60 -15.84 -22.12
CA THR A 93 10.58 -17.20 -22.66
C THR A 93 11.58 -18.03 -21.84
N LEU A 94 11.09 -18.79 -20.87
CA LEU A 94 11.93 -19.75 -20.11
C LEU A 94 12.20 -21.02 -20.91
N ILE A 95 11.41 -21.27 -21.95
CA ILE A 95 11.43 -22.47 -22.77
C ILE A 95 11.43 -22.02 -24.23
N ASN A 96 12.17 -22.74 -25.07
CA ASN A 96 12.14 -22.53 -26.51
C ASN A 96 10.78 -22.99 -27.06
N CYS A 97 9.89 -22.04 -27.36
CA CYS A 97 8.52 -22.28 -27.80
C CYS A 97 8.39 -23.14 -29.06
N ASN A 98 9.45 -23.23 -29.86
CA ASN A 98 9.50 -24.03 -31.09
C ASN A 98 9.95 -25.49 -30.87
N LEU A 99 10.73 -25.77 -29.83
CA LEU A 99 11.41 -27.06 -29.67
C LEU A 99 10.93 -27.84 -28.44
N GLN A 100 10.61 -27.14 -27.35
CA GLN A 100 10.37 -27.74 -26.03
C GLN A 100 8.96 -27.42 -25.47
N CYS A 101 8.13 -26.70 -26.22
CA CYS A 101 6.78 -26.40 -25.80
C CYS A 101 5.81 -27.49 -26.25
N GLU A 102 5.16 -28.14 -25.28
CA GLU A 102 4.10 -29.13 -25.52
C GLU A 102 2.95 -28.56 -26.38
N PHE A 103 2.62 -27.29 -26.15
CA PHE A 103 1.55 -26.58 -26.86
C PHE A 103 1.98 -26.01 -28.22
N LYS A 104 3.25 -26.16 -28.61
CA LYS A 104 3.82 -25.63 -29.87
C LYS A 104 3.44 -24.18 -30.15
N CYS A 105 3.39 -23.35 -29.09
CA CYS A 105 2.88 -21.98 -29.19
C CYS A 105 3.68 -21.10 -30.17
N GLY A 106 4.96 -21.40 -30.42
CA GLY A 106 5.76 -20.68 -31.40
C GLY A 106 5.32 -20.88 -32.87
N ALA A 107 4.52 -21.92 -33.16
CA ALA A 107 3.94 -22.13 -34.48
C ALA A 107 2.64 -21.33 -34.71
N THR A 108 1.94 -20.96 -33.63
CA THR A 108 0.66 -20.24 -33.69
C THR A 108 0.81 -18.76 -33.40
N ILE A 109 1.76 -18.39 -32.53
CA ILE A 109 2.03 -17.03 -32.14
C ILE A 109 3.53 -16.78 -32.31
N SER A 110 3.88 -15.81 -33.14
CA SER A 110 5.26 -15.36 -33.29
C SER A 110 5.75 -14.67 -32.02
N ASP A 111 7.07 -14.58 -31.85
CA ASP A 111 7.68 -13.88 -30.71
C ASP A 111 7.28 -12.38 -30.67
N THR A 112 7.04 -11.78 -31.85
CA THR A 112 6.45 -10.45 -31.98
C THR A 112 5.01 -10.41 -31.45
N GLY A 113 4.19 -11.41 -31.75
CA GLY A 113 2.83 -11.50 -31.23
C GLY A 113 2.78 -11.64 -29.71
N HIS A 114 3.75 -12.33 -29.09
CA HIS A 114 3.87 -12.38 -27.63
C HIS A 114 4.14 -11.00 -27.03
N SER A 115 5.00 -10.20 -27.68
CA SER A 115 5.31 -8.84 -27.28
C SER A 115 4.11 -7.92 -27.44
N ASP A 116 3.39 -8.02 -28.56
CA ASP A 116 2.18 -7.22 -28.81
C ASP A 116 1.06 -7.52 -27.80
N ILE A 117 0.85 -8.79 -27.47
CA ILE A 117 -0.12 -9.21 -26.44
C ILE A 117 0.30 -8.66 -25.07
N HIS A 118 1.59 -8.73 -24.74
CA HIS A 118 2.13 -8.20 -23.49
C HIS A 118 1.91 -6.69 -23.38
N ASP A 119 2.26 -5.94 -24.42
CA ASP A 119 2.18 -4.48 -24.42
C ASP A 119 0.72 -4.02 -24.43
N SER A 120 -0.14 -4.71 -25.19
CA SER A 120 -1.60 -4.49 -25.16
C SER A 120 -2.15 -4.71 -23.77
N TYR A 121 -1.78 -5.80 -23.09
CA TYR A 121 -2.24 -6.12 -21.73
C TYR A 121 -1.78 -5.09 -20.70
N TYR A 122 -0.52 -4.65 -20.75
CA TYR A 122 0.03 -3.70 -19.79
C TYR A 122 -0.38 -2.25 -20.05
N SER A 123 -0.78 -1.92 -21.27
CA SER A 123 -1.42 -0.64 -21.60
C SER A 123 -2.79 -0.46 -20.96
N LEU A 124 -3.43 -1.55 -20.52
CA LEU A 124 -4.73 -1.49 -19.82
C LEU A 124 -4.57 -0.92 -18.41
N GLY A 125 -5.32 0.14 -18.09
CA GLY A 125 -5.18 0.87 -16.83
C GLY A 125 -5.84 0.22 -15.61
N THR A 126 -6.82 -0.67 -15.79
CA THR A 126 -7.58 -1.26 -14.67
C THR A 126 -7.54 -2.78 -14.66
N ALA A 127 -7.58 -3.36 -13.46
CA ALA A 127 -7.55 -4.81 -13.27
C ALA A 127 -8.77 -5.53 -13.87
N THR A 128 -9.91 -4.85 -13.93
CA THR A 128 -11.15 -5.40 -14.52
C THR A 128 -10.99 -5.53 -16.04
N VAL A 129 -10.51 -4.49 -16.72
CA VAL A 129 -10.29 -4.52 -18.17
C VAL A 129 -9.21 -5.55 -18.51
N LYS A 130 -8.14 -5.66 -17.70
CA LYS A 130 -7.14 -6.73 -17.84
C LYS A 130 -7.74 -8.13 -17.74
N ARG A 131 -8.65 -8.35 -16.78
CA ARG A 131 -9.37 -9.63 -16.67
C ARG A 131 -10.21 -9.91 -17.91
N HIS A 132 -10.96 -8.93 -18.40
CA HIS A 132 -11.72 -9.09 -19.64
C HIS A 132 -10.82 -9.37 -20.84
N PHE A 133 -9.70 -8.67 -20.96
CA PHE A 133 -8.71 -8.91 -22.01
C PHE A 133 -8.19 -10.36 -21.99
N LEU A 134 -7.88 -10.91 -20.82
CA LEU A 134 -7.45 -12.31 -20.71
C LEU A 134 -8.55 -13.31 -21.09
N ILE A 135 -9.82 -12.96 -20.85
CA ILE A 135 -10.97 -13.79 -21.25
C ILE A 135 -11.24 -13.68 -22.77
N SER A 136 -11.06 -12.49 -23.35
CA SER A 136 -11.43 -12.19 -24.74
C SER A 136 -10.35 -12.46 -25.78
N THR A 137 -9.07 -12.34 -25.41
CA THR A 137 -7.92 -12.28 -26.35
C THR A 137 -7.24 -13.65 -26.45
N PRO A 138 -7.91 -14.62 -27.04
CA PRO A 138 -8.01 -16.02 -26.63
C PRO A 138 -6.70 -16.85 -26.62
N CYS A 139 -6.67 -17.86 -25.74
CA CYS A 139 -6.29 -19.23 -26.11
C CYS A 139 -7.42 -20.15 -25.62
N LEU A 140 -8.40 -20.42 -26.49
CA LEU A 140 -9.46 -21.40 -26.27
C LEU A 140 -8.91 -22.82 -26.33
N LEU A 141 -7.96 -23.16 -25.48
CA LEU A 141 -7.83 -24.55 -25.04
C LEU A 141 -8.61 -24.63 -23.75
N LEU A 142 -9.90 -24.98 -23.88
CA LEU A 142 -10.65 -25.58 -22.80
C LEU A 142 -9.97 -26.92 -22.46
N THR A 143 -8.81 -26.89 -21.83
CA THR A 143 -8.26 -28.08 -21.19
C THR A 143 -9.26 -28.42 -20.10
N ALA A 144 -9.90 -29.58 -20.19
CA ALA A 144 -10.80 -30.08 -19.16
C ALA A 144 -10.12 -29.90 -17.80
N LYS A 145 -10.75 -29.13 -16.89
CA LYS A 145 -10.18 -28.91 -15.56
C LYS A 145 -9.95 -30.29 -14.94
N PRO A 146 -8.71 -30.67 -14.57
CA PRO A 146 -8.50 -31.94 -13.89
C PRO A 146 -9.35 -31.91 -12.63
N LYS A 147 -10.30 -32.84 -12.52
CA LYS A 147 -11.07 -33.02 -11.28
C LYS A 147 -10.03 -33.26 -10.19
N ARG A 148 -9.98 -32.38 -9.19
CA ARG A 148 -9.14 -32.61 -8.01
C ARG A 148 -9.66 -33.91 -7.40
N LEU A 149 -8.90 -35.00 -7.56
CA LEU A 149 -9.10 -36.20 -6.77
C LEU A 149 -8.85 -35.76 -5.33
N ARG A 150 -9.94 -35.58 -4.59
CA ARG A 150 -9.88 -35.42 -3.14
C ARG A 150 -9.42 -36.79 -2.62
N THR A 151 -8.14 -36.92 -2.35
CA THR A 151 -7.64 -38.05 -1.58
C THR A 151 -8.24 -37.89 -0.19
N GLU A 152 -9.24 -38.72 0.13
CA GLU A 152 -9.71 -38.88 1.49
C GLU A 152 -8.58 -39.57 2.25
N GLN A 153 -7.72 -38.76 2.88
CA GLN A 153 -6.87 -39.26 3.96
C GLN A 153 -7.83 -39.67 5.09
N ARG A 154 -8.06 -40.97 5.22
CA ARG A 154 -8.49 -41.58 6.46
C ARG A 154 -7.35 -41.37 7.45
N VAL A 155 -7.43 -40.28 8.20
CA VAL A 155 -6.64 -40.08 9.40
C VAL A 155 -7.28 -41.02 10.41
N GLU A 156 -6.68 -42.17 10.66
CA GLU A 156 -6.96 -42.92 11.87
C GLU A 156 -6.42 -42.06 13.00
N ALA A 157 -7.33 -41.48 13.77
CA ALA A 157 -6.99 -40.80 15.01
C ALA A 157 -6.47 -41.87 15.95
N GLU A 158 -5.17 -41.89 16.18
CA GLU A 158 -4.61 -42.48 17.40
C GLU A 158 -5.01 -41.51 18.51
N ASP A 159 -5.96 -41.94 19.34
CA ASP A 159 -6.38 -41.23 20.54
C ASP A 159 -5.20 -41.26 21.53
N ASP A 160 -4.42 -40.18 21.56
CA ASP A 160 -3.41 -39.95 22.60
C ASP A 160 -4.13 -39.74 23.95
N ASP A 161 -4.17 -40.84 24.70
CA ASP A 161 -4.59 -41.02 26.09
C ASP A 161 -3.69 -40.18 27.01
N TRP A 162 -4.04 -38.91 27.20
CA TRP A 162 -3.47 -38.05 28.24
C TRP A 162 -4.12 -38.42 29.58
N MET A 163 -3.56 -39.42 30.27
CA MET A 163 -3.87 -39.64 31.69
C MET A 163 -3.41 -38.43 32.52
N GLU A 164 -4.39 -37.81 33.17
CA GLU A 164 -4.19 -36.86 34.27
C GLU A 164 -3.70 -37.65 35.49
N ASP A 165 -2.41 -37.53 35.82
CA ASP A 165 -1.93 -37.87 37.16
C ASP A 165 -1.98 -36.60 38.02
N GLU A 166 -3.18 -36.30 38.53
CA GLU A 166 -3.31 -35.61 39.82
C GLU A 166 -3.01 -36.66 40.91
N ASP A 167 -2.00 -36.42 41.74
CA ASP A 167 -2.19 -36.30 43.19
C ASP A 167 -0.91 -36.48 44.02
N GLU A 168 -0.94 -35.72 45.11
CA GLU A 168 -0.50 -36.06 46.46
C GLU A 168 0.64 -35.22 47.05
N ALA A 169 0.26 -34.66 48.19
CA ALA A 169 0.86 -33.59 48.95
C ALA A 169 2.06 -34.02 49.82
N ASP A 170 2.75 -32.98 50.29
CA ASP A 170 3.27 -32.81 51.64
C ASP A 170 3.83 -34.02 52.40
N ASN A 171 5.12 -33.95 52.77
CA ASN A 171 5.44 -33.87 54.19
C ASN A 171 6.84 -33.34 54.49
N GLU A 172 6.85 -32.51 55.53
CA GLU A 172 7.95 -31.93 56.27
C GLU A 172 8.91 -32.99 56.87
N LYS A 173 10.21 -32.63 56.98
CA LYS A 173 11.01 -32.64 58.24
C LYS A 173 12.50 -32.46 57.92
N GLU A 174 13.07 -31.33 58.31
CA GLU A 174 13.84 -31.12 59.56
C GLU A 174 15.26 -31.72 59.57
N LYS A 175 16.23 -30.80 59.61
CA LYS A 175 17.59 -30.86 60.19
C LYS A 175 18.66 -31.73 59.54
#